data_AF-A0A1G9U047-F1
#
_entry.id   AF-A0A1G9U047-F1
#
_cell.length_a   1.000
_cell.length_b   1.000
_cell.length_c   1.000
_cell.angle_alpha   90.00
_cell.angle_beta   90.00
_cell.angle_gamma   90.00
#
_symmetry.space_group_name_H-M   'P 1'
#
loop_
_entity.id
_entity.type
_entity.pdbx_description
1 polymer ?
#
loop_
_entity_poly.entity_id
_entity_poly.type
_entity_poly.pdbx_seq_one_letter_code
_entity_poly.pdbx_strand_id
1 'polypeptide(L)'
;MIEDEFRTVCSYALVGYEGLETLRIHGIEPSPIGPRVRWEAPGMPAERERILSGGGFVSLGPPSGPMMLDLLSRTLAARWAHGTPRCPANWRNSLQQRFPKLFSDEDPCVGPGWSWLFEAGAVALRERGVPRNFTTQQTKEKFGSARWYWSAEESCEYTKNVISTVENLSAFICEDCGRPGRIRRGGWAKCRCDVHASGKAAR
;
A
#
# COMPACT_ATOMS: atom_id res chain seq x y z
N MET A 1 -3.03 7.87 -17.28
CA MET A 1 -2.92 6.41 -17.56
C MET A 1 -2.33 5.72 -16.34
N ILE A 2 -2.37 4.38 -16.25
CA ILE A 2 -1.84 3.66 -15.07
C ILE A 2 -0.36 3.96 -14.80
N GLU A 3 0.45 4.09 -15.86
CA GLU A 3 1.87 4.46 -15.74
C GLU A 3 2.04 5.84 -15.10
N ASP A 4 1.26 6.84 -15.51
CA ASP A 4 1.32 8.19 -14.94
C ASP A 4 1.02 8.18 -13.45
N GLU A 5 0.04 7.37 -13.02
CA GLU A 5 -0.30 7.24 -11.61
C GLU A 5 0.82 6.54 -10.82
N PHE A 6 1.41 5.49 -11.39
CA PHE A 6 2.56 4.82 -10.80
C PHE A 6 3.73 5.79 -10.61
N ARG A 7 4.12 6.51 -11.68
CA ARG A 7 5.17 7.54 -11.63
C ARG A 7 4.85 8.64 -10.62
N THR A 8 3.60 9.09 -10.58
CA THR A 8 3.16 10.13 -9.63
C THR A 8 3.34 9.66 -8.20
N VAL A 9 2.87 8.46 -7.84
CA VAL A 9 3.02 7.94 -6.48
C VAL A 9 4.49 7.68 -6.15
N CYS A 10 5.28 7.12 -7.07
CA CYS A 10 6.73 6.95 -6.90
C CYS A 10 7.44 8.27 -6.59
N SER A 11 7.11 9.34 -7.32
CA SER A 11 7.72 10.67 -7.11
C SER A 11 7.46 11.26 -5.73
N TYR A 12 6.46 10.73 -5.00
CA TYR A 12 6.11 11.17 -3.65
C TYR A 12 6.63 10.21 -2.60
N ALA A 13 6.44 8.91 -2.83
CA ALA A 13 6.66 7.85 -1.86
C ALA A 13 8.12 7.39 -1.76
N LEU A 14 8.92 7.60 -2.80
CA LEU A 14 10.30 7.11 -2.88
C LEU A 14 11.34 8.24 -2.76
N VAL A 15 10.93 9.45 -2.37
CA VAL A 15 11.87 10.56 -2.16
C VAL A 15 12.92 10.16 -1.13
N GLY A 16 14.19 10.22 -1.52
CA GLY A 16 15.32 9.85 -0.67
C GLY A 16 15.66 8.36 -0.62
N TYR A 17 14.97 7.50 -1.38
CA TYR A 17 15.37 6.10 -1.50
C TYR A 17 16.64 5.97 -2.33
N GLU A 18 17.60 5.21 -1.81
CA GLU A 18 18.81 4.82 -2.54
C GLU A 18 18.47 4.06 -3.83
N GLY A 19 19.18 4.37 -4.91
CA GLY A 19 19.05 3.67 -6.18
C GLY A 19 17.82 4.04 -7.01
N LEU A 20 17.02 5.03 -6.59
CA LEU A 20 15.81 5.45 -7.30
C LEU A 20 16.10 5.88 -8.75
N GLU A 21 17.26 6.46 -9.02
CA GLU A 21 17.72 6.85 -10.36
C GLU A 21 17.89 5.66 -11.32
N THR A 22 17.99 4.44 -10.78
CA THR A 22 18.03 3.20 -11.57
C THR A 22 16.66 2.67 -11.95
N LEU A 23 15.57 3.23 -11.40
CA LEU A 23 14.21 2.81 -11.73
C LEU A 23 13.94 3.00 -13.24
N ARG A 24 13.54 1.92 -13.90
CA ARG A 24 13.03 1.92 -15.29
C ARG A 24 11.65 1.29 -15.30
N ILE A 25 10.76 1.88 -16.10
CA ILE A 25 9.43 1.32 -16.40
C ILE A 25 9.49 0.79 -17.81
N HIS A 26 9.21 -0.50 -17.97
CA HIS A 26 9.29 -1.22 -19.25
C HIS A 26 7.97 -1.21 -20.03
N GLY A 27 6.86 -0.99 -19.33
CA GLY A 27 5.54 -0.92 -19.93
C GLY A 27 4.46 -1.50 -19.01
N ILE A 28 3.30 -1.77 -19.62
CA ILE A 28 2.12 -2.30 -18.95
C ILE A 28 1.83 -3.70 -19.49
N GLU A 29 1.77 -4.69 -18.61
CA GLU A 29 1.55 -6.08 -18.95
C GLU A 29 0.23 -6.59 -18.35
N PRO A 30 -0.57 -7.40 -19.08
CA PRO A 30 -1.72 -8.06 -18.49
C PRO A 30 -1.32 -8.98 -17.32
N SER A 31 -2.13 -9.00 -16.25
CA SER A 31 -1.96 -9.92 -15.13
C SER A 31 -3.32 -10.39 -14.60
N PRO A 32 -3.37 -11.46 -13.77
CA PRO A 32 -4.62 -11.96 -13.21
C PRO A 32 -5.40 -10.93 -12.37
N ILE A 33 -4.73 -9.88 -11.88
CA ILE A 33 -5.34 -8.81 -11.08
C ILE A 33 -5.57 -7.52 -11.87
N GLY A 34 -5.29 -7.50 -13.19
CA GLY A 34 -5.42 -6.32 -14.05
C GLY A 34 -4.12 -5.89 -14.73
N PRO A 35 -4.06 -4.72 -15.38
CA PRO A 35 -2.87 -4.24 -16.07
C PRO A 35 -1.78 -3.87 -15.06
N ARG A 36 -0.63 -4.54 -15.12
CA ARG A 36 0.46 -4.37 -14.15
C ARG A 36 1.59 -3.53 -14.75
N VAL A 37 2.09 -2.56 -13.98
CA VAL A 37 3.27 -1.79 -14.38
C VAL A 37 4.51 -2.66 -14.20
N ARG A 38 5.22 -2.94 -15.30
CA ARG A 38 6.49 -3.66 -15.28
C ARG A 38 7.64 -2.67 -15.06
N TRP A 39 8.48 -2.98 -14.08
CA TRP A 39 9.59 -2.12 -13.68
C TRP A 39 10.83 -2.95 -13.32
N GLU A 40 11.99 -2.31 -13.38
CA GLU A 40 13.25 -2.76 -12.77
C GLU A 40 13.87 -1.60 -11.99
N ALA A 41 14.63 -1.90 -10.94
CA ALA A 41 15.35 -0.91 -10.16
C ALA A 41 16.61 -1.55 -9.55
N PRO A 42 17.61 -1.91 -10.38
CA PRO A 42 18.75 -2.73 -9.95
C PRO A 42 19.63 -2.08 -8.87
N GLY A 43 19.59 -0.75 -8.74
CA GLY A 43 20.31 -0.04 -7.69
C GLY A 43 19.56 0.06 -6.36
N MET A 44 18.28 -0.35 -6.29
CA MET A 44 17.51 -0.25 -5.05
C MET A 44 17.72 -1.49 -4.17
N PRO A 45 18.13 -1.35 -2.90
CA PRO A 45 18.29 -2.48 -1.99
C PRO A 45 16.98 -3.27 -1.81
N ALA A 46 17.05 -4.60 -1.98
CA ALA A 46 15.89 -5.47 -1.82
C ALA A 46 15.49 -5.68 -0.35
N GLU A 47 16.49 -5.70 0.53
CA GLU A 47 16.30 -5.85 1.96
C GLU A 47 15.94 -4.52 2.62
N ARG A 48 15.17 -4.62 3.71
CA ARG A 48 14.80 -3.46 4.50
C ARG A 48 15.98 -3.06 5.40
N GLU A 49 16.32 -1.78 5.39
CA GLU A 49 17.40 -1.25 6.21
C GLU A 49 17.16 -1.53 7.71
N ARG A 50 18.22 -1.93 8.41
CA ARG A 50 18.25 -2.13 9.86
C ARG A 50 19.10 -1.04 10.49
N ILE A 51 18.47 -0.18 11.28
CA ILE A 51 19.12 0.96 11.93
C ILE A 51 19.50 0.56 13.35
N LEU A 52 20.80 0.41 13.57
CA LEU A 52 21.40 0.21 14.89
C LEU A 52 21.40 1.54 15.65
N SER A 53 20.63 1.61 16.74
CA SER A 53 20.62 2.75 17.65
C SER A 53 21.62 2.54 18.78
N GLY A 54 22.13 3.64 19.35
CA GLY A 54 22.97 3.59 20.55
C GLY A 54 22.28 2.81 21.67
N GLY A 55 22.99 1.85 22.28
CA GLY A 55 22.43 0.94 23.28
C GLY A 55 22.02 -0.45 22.77
N GLY A 56 22.31 -0.79 21.51
CA GLY A 56 22.10 -2.15 20.97
C GLY A 56 20.68 -2.45 20.48
N PHE A 57 19.81 -1.43 20.41
CA PHE A 57 18.46 -1.56 19.86
C PHE A 57 18.50 -1.48 18.32
N VAL A 58 17.92 -2.47 17.64
CA VAL A 58 17.75 -2.47 16.18
C VAL A 58 16.34 -1.99 15.86
N SER A 59 16.25 -0.87 15.15
CA SER A 59 15.00 -0.41 14.55
C SER A 59 14.99 -0.71 13.05
N LEU A 60 13.79 -0.83 12.46
CA LEU A 60 13.67 -0.98 11.01
C LEU A 60 13.54 0.39 10.36
N GLY A 61 14.30 0.62 9.30
CA GLY A 61 14.16 1.79 8.44
C GLY A 61 12.86 1.77 7.63
N PRO A 62 12.70 2.64 6.63
CA PRO A 62 11.55 2.59 5.72
C PRO A 62 11.48 1.23 4.99
N PRO A 63 10.30 0.83 4.47
CA PRO A 63 10.20 -0.38 3.66
C PRO A 63 11.16 -0.35 2.47
N SER A 64 11.59 -1.52 1.97
CA SER A 64 12.52 -1.55 0.84
C SER A 64 11.89 -1.02 -0.46
N GLY A 65 12.70 -0.35 -1.30
CA GLY A 65 12.26 0.22 -2.57
C GLY A 65 11.53 -0.78 -3.47
N PRO A 66 12.09 -1.98 -3.71
CA PRO A 66 11.43 -3.03 -4.46
C PRO A 66 10.08 -3.47 -3.87
N MET A 67 9.93 -3.51 -2.54
CA MET A 67 8.64 -3.82 -1.89
C MET A 67 7.60 -2.71 -2.13
N MET A 68 8.00 -1.45 -2.00
CA MET A 68 7.15 -0.29 -2.30
C MET A 68 6.66 -0.32 -3.75
N LEU A 69 7.56 -0.57 -4.70
CA LEU A 69 7.25 -0.65 -6.14
C LEU A 69 6.36 -1.85 -6.48
N ASP A 70 6.61 -3.02 -5.87
CA ASP A 70 5.81 -4.24 -6.09
C ASP A 70 4.36 -4.04 -5.62
N LEU A 71 4.16 -3.59 -4.38
CA LEU A 71 2.82 -3.35 -3.83
C LEU A 71 2.09 -2.22 -4.54
N LEU A 72 2.78 -1.14 -4.91
CA LEU A 72 2.18 -0.07 -5.71
C LEU A 72 1.69 -0.59 -7.06
N SER A 73 2.52 -1.37 -7.76
CA SER A 73 2.16 -1.96 -9.06
C SER A 73 0.94 -2.90 -8.92
N ARG A 74 0.88 -3.73 -7.88
CA ARG A 74 -0.28 -4.60 -7.59
C ARG A 74 -1.54 -3.81 -7.26
N THR A 75 -1.40 -2.77 -6.44
CA THR A 75 -2.50 -1.88 -6.03
C THR A 75 -3.14 -1.22 -7.24
N LEU A 76 -2.31 -0.65 -8.13
CA LEU A 76 -2.79 0.00 -9.34
C LEU A 76 -3.36 -1.02 -10.32
N ALA A 77 -2.77 -2.21 -10.47
CA ALA A 77 -3.33 -3.25 -11.33
C ALA A 77 -4.76 -3.63 -10.92
N ALA A 78 -4.97 -3.94 -9.64
CA ALA A 78 -6.29 -4.26 -9.09
C ALA A 78 -7.29 -3.12 -9.31
N ARG A 79 -6.86 -1.87 -9.05
CA ARG A 79 -7.70 -0.68 -9.23
C ARG A 79 -8.03 -0.38 -10.69
N TRP A 80 -7.12 -0.66 -11.62
CA TRP A 80 -7.28 -0.39 -13.05
C TRP A 80 -7.93 -1.56 -13.82
N ALA A 81 -8.17 -2.71 -13.18
CA ALA A 81 -8.88 -3.84 -13.78
C ALA A 81 -10.26 -3.45 -14.37
N HIS A 82 -10.87 -2.38 -13.84
CA HIS A 82 -12.16 -1.84 -14.29
C HIS A 82 -12.06 -0.40 -14.84
N GLY A 83 -10.84 0.09 -15.15
CA GLY A 83 -10.62 1.42 -15.71
C GLY A 83 -10.54 2.54 -14.67
N THR A 84 -11.54 3.44 -14.67
CA THR A 84 -11.55 4.60 -13.77
C THR A 84 -11.57 4.15 -12.30
N PRO A 85 -10.93 4.91 -11.39
CA PRO A 85 -10.91 4.56 -9.98
C PRO A 85 -12.33 4.44 -9.43
N ARG A 86 -12.70 3.20 -9.09
CA ARG A 86 -13.97 2.83 -8.52
C ARG A 86 -13.71 2.06 -7.24
N CYS A 87 -14.47 2.39 -6.20
CA CYS A 87 -14.52 1.62 -4.97
C CYS A 87 -15.88 0.94 -4.89
N PRO A 88 -15.97 -0.39 -5.05
CA PRO A 88 -17.23 -1.12 -4.92
C PRO A 88 -17.88 -0.86 -3.56
N ALA A 89 -19.21 -0.70 -3.48
CA ALA A 89 -19.89 -0.47 -2.20
C ALA A 89 -19.66 -1.60 -1.19
N ASN A 90 -19.49 -2.84 -1.69
CA ASN A 90 -19.22 -4.05 -0.92
C ASN A 90 -17.71 -4.38 -0.80
N TRP A 91 -16.81 -3.41 -1.01
CA TRP A 91 -15.37 -3.65 -1.00
C TRP A 91 -14.90 -4.34 0.29
N ARG A 92 -15.44 -3.94 1.45
CA ARG A 92 -15.07 -4.50 2.76
C ARG A 92 -15.42 -5.97 2.83
N ASN A 93 -16.68 -6.32 2.57
CA ASN A 93 -17.16 -7.71 2.55
C ASN A 93 -16.36 -8.55 1.54
N SER A 94 -16.02 -7.98 0.39
CA SER A 94 -15.22 -8.66 -0.64
C SER A 94 -13.81 -8.99 -0.14
N LEU A 95 -13.16 -8.08 0.59
CA LEU A 95 -11.85 -8.34 1.20
C LEU A 95 -11.94 -9.38 2.31
N GLN A 96 -12.92 -9.27 3.20
CA GLN A 96 -13.13 -10.22 4.29
C GLN A 96 -13.34 -11.64 3.77
N GLN A 97 -14.21 -11.81 2.76
CA GLN A 97 -14.48 -13.12 2.14
C GLN A 97 -13.25 -13.69 1.42
N ARG A 98 -12.44 -12.85 0.78
CA ARG A 98 -11.24 -13.29 0.04
C ARG A 98 -10.04 -13.58 0.94
N PHE A 99 -9.98 -12.93 2.10
CA PHE A 99 -8.86 -13.03 3.06
C PHE A 99 -9.34 -13.20 4.51
N PRO A 100 -10.14 -14.24 4.82
CA PRO A 100 -10.76 -14.41 6.14
C PRO A 100 -9.74 -14.68 7.26
N LYS A 101 -8.51 -15.08 6.92
CA LYS A 101 -7.41 -15.23 7.89
C LYS A 101 -6.73 -13.91 8.24
N LEU A 102 -6.97 -12.85 7.46
CA LEU A 102 -6.30 -11.56 7.63
C LEU A 102 -7.25 -10.49 8.13
N PHE A 103 -8.54 -10.56 7.80
CA PHE A 103 -9.52 -9.55 8.17
C PHE A 103 -10.66 -10.17 8.96
N SER A 104 -10.98 -9.57 10.10
CA SER A 104 -12.17 -9.86 10.91
C SER A 104 -13.40 -9.21 10.28
N ASP A 105 -14.58 -9.47 10.84
CA ASP A 105 -15.83 -8.80 10.42
C ASP A 105 -15.79 -7.28 10.67
N GLU A 106 -14.93 -6.82 11.58
CA GLU A 106 -14.75 -5.40 11.89
C GLU A 106 -13.71 -4.72 10.99
N ASP A 107 -12.80 -5.47 10.36
CA ASP A 107 -11.71 -4.95 9.52
C ASP A 107 -11.94 -5.18 8.01
N PRO A 108 -11.41 -4.33 7.11
CA PRO A 108 -10.67 -3.11 7.40
C PRO A 108 -11.57 -1.89 7.72
N CYS A 109 -11.28 -1.19 8.82
CA CYS A 109 -11.87 0.09 9.21
C CYS A 109 -11.11 1.29 8.60
N VAL A 110 -11.00 1.31 7.28
CA VAL A 110 -10.34 2.38 6.51
C VAL A 110 -11.22 2.92 5.37
N GLY A 111 -10.76 3.99 4.71
CA GLY A 111 -11.42 4.56 3.55
C GLY A 111 -11.45 3.61 2.34
N PRO A 112 -12.53 3.65 1.53
CA PRO A 112 -12.75 2.74 0.40
C PRO A 112 -11.66 2.80 -0.67
N GLY A 113 -10.99 3.94 -0.83
CA GLY A 113 -9.88 4.16 -1.75
C GLY A 113 -8.63 3.35 -1.42
N TRP A 114 -8.47 2.92 -0.17
CA TRP A 114 -7.36 2.05 0.24
C TRP A 114 -7.68 0.55 0.13
N SER A 115 -8.90 0.17 -0.26
CA SER A 115 -9.28 -1.25 -0.42
C SER A 115 -8.29 -2.04 -1.28
N TRP A 116 -7.91 -1.50 -2.44
CA TRP A 116 -6.97 -2.12 -3.37
C TRP A 116 -5.54 -2.24 -2.80
N LEU A 117 -5.16 -1.31 -1.92
CA LEU A 117 -3.86 -1.34 -1.25
C LEU A 117 -3.81 -2.41 -0.17
N PHE A 118 -4.89 -2.53 0.61
CA PHE A 118 -5.06 -3.63 1.57
C PHE A 118 -5.15 -4.99 0.85
N GLU A 119 -5.81 -5.05 -0.31
CA GLU A 119 -5.81 -6.25 -1.16
C GLU A 119 -4.41 -6.65 -1.59
N ALA A 120 -3.63 -5.70 -2.13
CA ALA A 120 -2.26 -5.97 -2.58
C ALA A 120 -1.38 -6.50 -1.43
N GLY A 121 -1.48 -5.91 -0.24
CA GLY A 121 -0.82 -6.41 0.96
C GLY A 121 -1.28 -7.81 1.35
N ALA A 122 -2.59 -8.06 1.37
CA ALA A 122 -3.16 -9.36 1.72
C ALA A 122 -2.76 -10.47 0.73
N VAL A 123 -2.70 -10.15 -0.57
CA VAL A 123 -2.19 -11.06 -1.61
C VAL A 123 -0.71 -11.38 -1.35
N ALA A 124 0.12 -10.38 -1.11
CA ALA A 124 1.55 -10.58 -0.83
C ALA A 124 1.80 -11.47 0.41
N LEU A 125 1.06 -11.22 1.50
CA LEU A 125 1.11 -12.07 2.70
C LEU A 125 0.67 -13.51 2.39
N ARG A 126 -0.40 -13.69 1.62
CA ARG A 126 -0.90 -15.03 1.26
C ARG A 126 0.08 -15.79 0.36
N GLU A 127 0.70 -15.13 -0.61
CA GLU A 127 1.70 -15.74 -1.51
C GLU A 127 2.92 -16.28 -0.74
N ARG A 128 3.34 -15.58 0.33
CA ARG A 128 4.45 -16.02 1.18
C ARG A 128 4.05 -16.99 2.29
N GLY A 129 2.75 -17.10 2.55
CA GLY A 129 2.19 -17.83 3.69
C GLY A 129 1.91 -16.88 4.85
N VAL A 130 0.63 -16.79 5.24
CA VAL A 130 0.22 -16.01 6.40
C VAL A 130 0.82 -16.62 7.67
N PRO A 131 1.48 -15.81 8.54
CA PRO A 131 2.08 -16.31 9.78
C PRO A 131 1.11 -17.09 10.68
N ARG A 132 1.64 -18.00 11.49
CA ARG A 132 0.86 -18.71 12.51
C ARG A 132 0.24 -17.72 13.51
N ASN A 133 -1.03 -17.95 13.82
CA ASN A 133 -1.83 -17.11 14.71
C ASN A 133 -1.78 -15.62 14.36
N PHE A 134 -1.63 -15.32 13.07
CA PHE A 134 -1.81 -13.96 12.56
C PHE A 134 -3.20 -13.45 12.94
N THR A 135 -3.24 -12.31 13.60
CA THR A 135 -4.47 -11.62 13.98
C THR A 135 -4.32 -10.15 13.64
N THR A 136 -5.26 -9.62 12.84
CA THR A 136 -5.45 -8.18 12.74
C THR A 136 -6.17 -7.71 13.99
N GLN A 137 -5.54 -6.80 14.73
CA GLN A 137 -6.06 -6.26 15.97
C GLN A 137 -6.91 -5.02 15.72
N GLN A 138 -6.47 -4.20 14.77
CA GLN A 138 -7.17 -2.98 14.38
C GLN A 138 -6.59 -2.47 13.06
N THR A 139 -7.47 -2.04 12.16
CA THR A 139 -7.11 -1.14 11.07
C THR A 139 -7.79 0.20 11.26
N LYS A 140 -7.07 1.30 10.99
CA LYS A 140 -7.64 2.65 11.12
C LYS A 140 -6.91 3.67 10.27
N GLU A 141 -7.56 4.81 10.05
CA GLU A 141 -6.87 6.02 9.61
C GLU A 141 -6.16 6.67 10.80
N LYS A 142 -4.93 7.15 10.59
CA LYS A 142 -4.16 7.98 11.51
C LYS A 142 -3.24 8.93 10.75
N PHE A 143 -3.44 10.23 10.96
CA PHE A 143 -2.64 11.32 10.39
C PHE A 143 -2.55 11.34 8.86
N GLY A 144 -3.64 10.97 8.18
CA GLY A 144 -3.72 10.87 6.72
C GLY A 144 -3.07 9.61 6.17
N SER A 145 -2.93 8.55 6.97
CA SER A 145 -2.37 7.27 6.54
C SER A 145 -3.08 6.11 7.24
N ALA A 146 -3.08 4.93 6.62
CA ALA A 146 -3.57 3.72 7.24
C ALA A 146 -2.63 3.24 8.35
N ARG A 147 -3.22 2.62 9.37
CA ARG A 147 -2.53 1.78 10.35
C ARG A 147 -3.14 0.39 10.31
N TRP A 148 -2.29 -0.62 10.38
CA TRP A 148 -2.68 -2.01 10.44
C TRP A 148 -1.92 -2.66 11.61
N TYR A 149 -2.59 -2.68 12.77
CA TYR A 149 -2.09 -3.34 13.96
C TYR A 149 -2.36 -4.83 13.88
N TRP A 150 -1.34 -5.62 14.17
CA TRP A 150 -1.40 -7.08 14.05
C TRP A 150 -0.46 -7.76 15.04
N SER A 151 -0.71 -9.04 15.28
CA SER A 151 0.16 -9.94 16.05
C SER A 151 0.28 -11.29 15.35
N ALA A 152 1.37 -12.01 15.60
CA ALA A 152 1.58 -13.40 15.22
C ALA A 152 2.59 -14.05 16.19
N GLU A 153 2.71 -15.38 16.17
CA GLU A 153 3.62 -16.11 17.07
C GLU A 153 5.11 -15.94 16.73
N GLU A 154 5.45 -15.70 15.46
CA GLU A 154 6.83 -15.65 14.98
C GLU A 154 7.26 -14.22 14.59
N SER A 155 8.57 -13.92 14.69
CA SER A 155 9.11 -12.69 14.11
C SER A 155 9.06 -12.77 12.58
N CYS A 156 8.02 -12.19 11.99
CA CYS A 156 7.79 -12.24 10.55
C CYS A 156 8.28 -10.96 9.87
N GLU A 157 9.57 -10.90 9.53
CA GLU A 157 10.17 -9.72 8.89
C GLU A 157 9.50 -9.36 7.56
N TYR A 158 9.17 -10.36 6.75
CA TYR A 158 8.43 -10.16 5.51
C TYR A 158 7.05 -9.52 5.76
N THR A 159 6.29 -10.05 6.73
CA THR A 159 4.98 -9.51 7.11
C THR A 159 5.10 -8.08 7.62
N LYS A 160 6.10 -7.79 8.46
CA LYS A 160 6.42 -6.43 8.91
C LYS A 160 6.69 -5.51 7.71
N ASN A 161 7.46 -5.97 6.73
CA ASN A 161 7.78 -5.17 5.53
C ASN A 161 6.53 -4.89 4.69
N VAL A 162 5.72 -5.91 4.38
CA VAL A 162 4.47 -5.77 3.61
C VAL A 162 3.49 -4.81 4.30
N ILE A 163 3.26 -5.00 5.61
CA ILE A 163 2.33 -4.15 6.36
C ILE A 163 2.87 -2.72 6.45
N SER A 164 4.16 -2.53 6.73
CA SER A 164 4.76 -1.19 6.69
C SER A 164 4.64 -0.55 5.31
N THR A 165 4.76 -1.30 4.21
CA THR A 165 4.55 -0.79 2.85
C THR A 165 3.11 -0.34 2.61
N VAL A 166 2.11 -1.10 3.07
CA VAL A 166 0.69 -0.70 3.01
C VAL A 166 0.49 0.62 3.77
N GLU A 167 1.01 0.72 4.99
CA GLU A 167 0.91 1.95 5.79
C GLU A 167 1.61 3.14 5.10
N ASN A 168 2.80 2.95 4.55
CA ASN A 168 3.57 4.01 3.87
C ASN A 168 2.87 4.48 2.57
N LEU A 169 2.46 3.55 1.70
CA LEU A 169 1.81 3.91 0.43
C LEU A 169 0.46 4.60 0.62
N SER A 170 -0.25 4.32 1.71
CA SER A 170 -1.54 4.96 2.01
C SER A 170 -1.45 6.49 2.14
N ALA A 171 -0.30 7.02 2.54
CA ALA A 171 -0.04 8.46 2.62
C ALA A 171 0.04 9.16 1.24
N PHE A 172 0.04 8.38 0.16
CA PHE A 172 0.18 8.84 -1.23
C PHE A 172 -0.93 8.35 -2.15
N ILE A 173 -1.94 7.68 -1.58
CA ILE A 173 -3.11 7.16 -2.30
C ILE A 173 -4.35 7.75 -1.63
N CYS A 174 -5.27 8.30 -2.42
CA CYS A 174 -6.50 8.91 -1.92
C CYS A 174 -7.37 7.89 -1.18
N GLU A 175 -7.70 8.17 0.09
CA GLU A 175 -8.51 7.29 0.93
C GLU A 175 -9.96 7.12 0.43
N ASP A 176 -10.44 8.05 -0.40
CA ASP A 176 -11.81 8.05 -0.91
C ASP A 176 -11.95 7.29 -2.24
N CYS A 177 -10.93 7.28 -3.12
CA CYS A 177 -11.03 6.65 -4.46
C CYS A 177 -9.81 5.91 -5.01
N GLY A 178 -8.67 5.92 -4.32
CA GLY A 178 -7.48 5.19 -4.75
C GLY A 178 -6.67 5.86 -5.88
N ARG A 179 -7.03 7.08 -6.31
CA ARG A 179 -6.15 7.92 -7.17
C ARG A 179 -4.88 8.32 -6.41
N PRO A 180 -3.79 8.71 -7.11
CA PRO A 180 -2.68 9.40 -6.46
C PRO A 180 -3.18 10.56 -5.61
N GLY A 181 -2.76 10.55 -4.35
CA GLY A 181 -3.15 11.51 -3.34
C GLY A 181 -1.94 12.00 -2.57
N ARG A 182 -2.17 12.95 -1.68
CA ARG A 182 -1.19 13.36 -0.69
C ARG A 182 -1.93 13.78 0.57
N ILE A 183 -1.24 13.77 1.70
CA ILE A 183 -1.78 14.29 2.95
C ILE A 183 -2.15 15.76 2.79
N ARG A 184 -3.41 16.08 3.12
CA ARG A 184 -3.99 17.43 3.16
C ARG A 184 -4.13 17.84 4.63
N ARG A 185 -3.74 19.07 4.92
CA ARG A 185 -3.86 19.70 6.24
C ARG A 185 -4.96 20.77 6.19
N GLY A 186 -5.72 20.92 7.27
CA GLY A 186 -6.86 21.85 7.34
C GLY A 186 -7.97 21.39 8.30
N GLY A 187 -7.61 20.61 9.31
CA GLY A 187 -8.51 19.83 10.17
C GLY A 187 -7.83 18.50 10.54
N TRP A 188 -8.61 17.42 10.61
CA TRP A 188 -8.05 16.06 10.65
C TRP A 188 -7.28 15.78 9.36
N ALA A 189 -6.01 15.39 9.49
CA ALA A 189 -5.15 15.09 8.34
C ALA A 189 -5.72 13.90 7.56
N LYS A 190 -5.80 14.05 6.23
CA LYS A 190 -6.44 13.09 5.32
C LYS A 190 -5.63 12.95 4.04
N CYS A 191 -5.46 11.74 3.51
CA CYS A 191 -4.80 11.57 2.21
C CYS A 191 -5.84 11.63 1.09
N ARG A 192 -5.81 12.70 0.30
CA ARG A 192 -6.80 12.94 -0.76
C ARG A 192 -6.14 13.35 -2.06
N CYS A 193 -6.77 12.95 -3.18
CA CYS A 193 -6.49 13.52 -4.48
C CYS A 193 -7.08 14.94 -4.57
N ASP A 194 -6.69 15.71 -5.58
CA ASP A 194 -7.11 17.12 -5.69
C ASP A 194 -8.64 17.28 -5.83
N VAL A 195 -9.30 16.31 -6.49
CA VAL A 195 -10.76 16.27 -6.61
C VAL A 195 -11.42 16.21 -5.23
N HIS A 196 -11.07 15.21 -4.40
CA HIS A 196 -11.65 15.05 -3.06
C HIS A 196 -11.16 16.10 -2.05
N ALA A 197 -9.95 16.63 -2.22
CA ALA A 197 -9.44 17.73 -1.41
C ALA A 197 -10.26 19.02 -1.62
N SER A 198 -10.77 19.24 -2.84
CA SER A 198 -11.61 20.40 -3.17
C SER A 198 -13.09 20.27 -2.73
N GLY A 199 -13.48 19.18 -2.06
CA GLY A 199 -14.86 18.93 -1.65
C GLY A 199 -15.81 18.52 -2.79
N LYS A 200 -15.28 18.26 -3.99
CA LYS A 200 -16.07 17.74 -5.12
C LYS A 200 -16.27 16.24 -4.97
N ALA A 201 -17.49 15.76 -5.18
CA ALA A 201 -17.72 14.32 -5.38
C ALA A 201 -16.97 13.88 -6.65
N ALA A 202 -16.14 12.84 -6.55
CA ALA A 202 -15.59 12.22 -7.75
C ALA A 202 -16.74 11.64 -8.57
N ARG A 203 -16.95 12.19 -9.76
CA ARG A 203 -17.87 11.65 -10.77
C ARG A 203 -17.30 10.38 -11.39
#